data_AF-A0A100Y708-F1
#
_entry.id   AF-A0A100Y708-F1
#
_cell.length_a   1.000
_cell.length_b   1.000
_cell.length_c   1.000
_cell.angle_alpha   90.00
_cell.angle_beta   90.00
_cell.angle_gamma   90.00
#
_symmetry.space_group_name_H-M   'P 1'
#
loop_
_entity.id
_entity.type
_entity.pdbx_description
1 polymer ?
#
loop_
_entity_poly.entity_id
_entity_poly.type
_entity_poly.pdbx_seq_one_letter_code
_entity_poly.pdbx_strand_id
1 'polypeptide(L)'
;MPDVSTAPVFKLVRRTREPVAAQTLRSTVAAVISYVVALMVLPAQPAPLTAPLTALLVVQVTLYATLTTGIRRVNSVVAGVVVAIGFSALVGLTWWSLGLTIFAALIVGHLVRVSEFVPEVAISAMLVLGVTQVGSAAWHRILETLIGAGVGLLFNLLLAPPVWVQPAGASIEGLADDIGRMLRAMGDDVAGLGHVPVAHAAARLHEARRLDHAIVEVDASLRQAEESLLLNPRVRQGLLARVVLRTGLDTLEICAVVLRVLSRTMTDLAKFRTDESLFPADVAALLRELFGHMARAVESFARLTTTQVAANAEEAETRLTEALAAGRAVRDRVADLLLEDVQEHPRQWQLHGALLSEVDRILDELDVDKRGERLMQELDRRAAELGERHPRLAALAARLRGTGSAPSRPSVET
;
A
#
# COMPACT_ATOMS: atom_id res chain seq x y z
N MET A 1 43.67 -9.63 12.14
CA MET A 1 42.41 -10.34 12.44
C MET A 1 41.38 -9.30 12.85
N PRO A 2 40.19 -9.28 12.24
CA PRO A 2 39.23 -8.19 12.45
C PRO A 2 38.38 -8.45 13.71
N ASP A 3 38.28 -7.44 14.56
CA ASP A 3 37.27 -7.37 15.62
C ASP A 3 35.91 -7.11 14.97
N VAL A 4 35.05 -8.12 15.03
CA VAL A 4 33.67 -8.04 14.56
C VAL A 4 32.86 -7.33 15.65
N SER A 5 32.74 -6.01 15.52
CA SER A 5 31.77 -5.23 16.29
C SER A 5 30.36 -5.51 15.74
N THR A 6 29.67 -6.48 16.32
CA THR A 6 28.22 -6.67 16.17
C THR A 6 27.49 -5.52 16.87
N ALA A 7 27.25 -4.42 16.15
CA ALA A 7 26.29 -3.42 16.57
C ALA A 7 24.86 -3.95 16.28
N PRO A 8 23.96 -4.01 17.28
CA PRO A 8 22.58 -4.40 17.03
C PRO A 8 21.87 -3.28 16.27
N VAL A 9 21.33 -3.65 15.10
CA VAL A 9 20.45 -2.85 14.26
C VAL A 9 19.17 -2.55 15.04
N PHE A 10 19.15 -1.43 15.78
CA PHE A 10 17.91 -0.86 16.29
C PHE A 10 17.18 -0.22 15.10
N LYS A 11 16.26 -0.99 14.52
CA LYS A 11 15.18 -0.50 13.67
C LYS A 11 14.44 0.62 14.41
N LEU A 12 14.67 1.85 13.98
CA LEU A 12 13.88 3.01 14.36
C LEU A 12 12.51 2.88 13.68
N VAL A 13 11.64 2.08 14.28
CA VAL A 13 10.21 2.00 13.94
C VAL A 13 9.61 3.37 14.30
N ARG A 14 9.39 4.20 13.28
CA ARG A 14 8.64 5.44 13.42
C ARG A 14 7.18 5.04 13.70
N ARG A 15 6.86 5.20 14.97
CA ARG A 15 5.68 4.69 15.67
C ARG A 15 4.48 5.60 15.44
N THR A 16 3.58 5.23 14.53
CA THR A 16 2.24 5.83 14.45
C THR A 16 1.29 4.96 15.29
N ARG A 17 1.04 5.41 16.53
CA ARG A 17 0.20 4.74 17.53
C ARG A 17 -1.29 4.82 17.13
N GLU A 18 -1.88 3.70 16.74
CA GLU A 18 -2.98 3.25 17.58
C GLU A 18 -2.33 2.84 18.92
N PRO A 19 -2.77 3.34 20.08
CA PRO A 19 -2.15 2.93 21.32
C PRO A 19 -2.39 1.42 21.44
N VAL A 20 -1.33 0.63 21.55
CA VAL A 20 -1.39 -0.82 21.82
C VAL A 20 -2.44 -1.15 22.89
N ALA A 21 -2.68 -0.23 23.83
CA ALA A 21 -3.76 -0.24 24.80
C ALA A 21 -5.17 -0.32 24.20
N ALA A 22 -5.51 0.47 23.17
CA ALA A 22 -6.81 0.43 22.50
C ALA A 22 -7.01 -0.89 21.75
N GLN A 23 -6.00 -1.40 21.05
CA GLN A 23 -6.09 -2.70 20.37
C GLN A 23 -6.22 -3.85 21.39
N THR A 24 -5.45 -3.81 22.46
CA THR A 24 -5.52 -4.80 23.55
C THR A 24 -6.88 -4.77 24.24
N LEU A 25 -7.41 -3.58 24.55
CA LEU A 25 -8.73 -3.41 25.15
C LEU A 25 -9.82 -3.91 24.21
N ARG A 26 -9.72 -3.58 22.91
CA ARG A 26 -10.65 -4.02 21.86
C ARG A 26 -10.68 -5.55 21.77
N SER A 27 -9.52 -6.21 21.65
CA SER A 27 -9.44 -7.67 21.60
C SER A 27 -9.98 -8.32 22.87
N THR A 28 -9.74 -7.71 24.03
CA THR A 28 -10.25 -8.21 25.33
C THR A 28 -11.77 -8.12 25.39
N VAL A 29 -12.35 -6.97 25.03
CA VAL A 29 -13.81 -6.77 25.02
C VAL A 29 -14.48 -7.71 24.02
N ALA A 30 -13.91 -7.88 22.83
CA ALA A 30 -14.43 -8.82 21.84
C ALA A 30 -14.44 -10.27 22.35
N ALA A 31 -13.36 -10.71 22.98
CA ALA A 31 -13.27 -12.04 23.57
C ALA A 31 -14.30 -12.24 24.68
N VAL A 32 -14.47 -11.26 25.58
CA VAL A 32 -15.45 -11.31 26.66
C VAL A 32 -16.88 -11.36 26.11
N ILE A 33 -17.23 -10.52 25.13
CA ILE A 33 -18.56 -10.54 24.50
C ILE A 33 -18.79 -11.90 23.83
N SER A 34 -17.80 -12.42 23.11
CA SER A 34 -17.91 -13.72 22.46
C SER A 34 -18.16 -14.85 23.46
N TYR A 35 -17.48 -14.84 24.60
CA TYR A 35 -17.69 -15.80 25.68
C TYR A 35 -19.10 -15.70 26.28
N VAL A 36 -19.58 -14.48 26.56
CA VAL A 36 -20.92 -14.27 27.11
C VAL A 36 -22.01 -14.71 26.13
N VAL A 37 -21.86 -14.39 24.84
CA VAL A 37 -22.80 -14.83 23.80
C VAL A 37 -22.79 -16.36 23.67
N ALA A 38 -21.62 -17.01 23.73
CA ALA A 38 -21.53 -18.46 23.68
C ALA A 38 -22.21 -19.13 24.88
N LEU A 39 -22.10 -18.55 26.09
CA LEU A 39 -22.83 -19.05 27.28
C LEU A 39 -24.35 -18.92 27.15
N MET A 40 -24.84 -17.84 26.55
CA MET A 40 -26.29 -17.64 26.35
C MET A 40 -26.88 -18.59 25.30
N VAL A 41 -26.12 -18.88 24.24
CA VAL A 41 -26.59 -19.70 23.11
C VAL A 41 -26.38 -21.19 23.35
N LEU A 42 -25.37 -21.59 24.15
CA LEU A 42 -25.03 -22.99 24.44
C LEU A 42 -25.05 -23.25 25.97
N PRO A 43 -26.23 -23.18 26.62
CA PRO A 43 -26.36 -23.32 28.08
C PRO A 43 -26.02 -24.73 28.60
N ALA A 44 -25.99 -25.73 27.72
CA ALA A 44 -25.71 -27.13 28.06
C ALA A 44 -24.20 -27.48 28.10
N GLN A 45 -23.30 -26.54 27.81
CA GLN A 45 -21.87 -26.80 27.78
C GLN A 45 -21.08 -26.17 28.93
N PRO A 46 -20.19 -26.94 29.57
CA PRO A 46 -19.27 -26.39 30.55
C PRO A 46 -18.13 -25.63 29.83
N ALA A 47 -18.17 -24.29 29.92
CA ALA A 47 -17.13 -23.34 29.51
C ALA A 47 -16.72 -23.35 28.00
N PRO A 48 -17.44 -22.59 27.14
CA PRO A 48 -17.14 -22.47 25.70
C PRO A 48 -15.94 -21.57 25.41
N LEU A 49 -14.72 -22.08 25.67
CA LEU A 49 -13.46 -21.31 25.56
C LEU A 49 -12.96 -21.12 24.12
N THR A 50 -13.51 -21.83 23.14
CA THR A 50 -13.06 -21.72 21.74
C THR A 50 -13.65 -20.49 21.04
N ALA A 51 -14.83 -20.05 21.46
CA ALA A 51 -15.46 -18.81 20.99
C ALA A 51 -14.60 -17.56 21.29
N PRO A 52 -14.18 -17.26 22.54
CA PRO A 52 -13.31 -16.12 22.84
C PRO A 52 -11.94 -16.21 22.16
N LEU A 53 -11.35 -17.41 22.05
CA LEU A 53 -10.13 -17.61 21.27
C LEU A 53 -10.35 -17.28 19.78
N THR A 54 -11.55 -17.58 19.27
CA THR A 54 -12.00 -17.22 17.92
C THR A 54 -12.10 -15.72 17.71
N ALA A 55 -12.80 -15.03 18.60
CA ALA A 55 -12.89 -13.59 18.54
C ALA A 55 -11.51 -12.89 18.68
N LEU A 56 -10.61 -13.40 19.52
CA LEU A 56 -9.31 -12.78 19.76
C LEU A 56 -8.41 -12.81 18.52
N LEU A 57 -8.31 -13.94 17.82
CA LEU A 57 -7.52 -14.01 16.57
C LEU A 57 -8.17 -13.21 15.44
N VAL A 58 -9.51 -13.19 15.39
CA VAL A 58 -10.26 -12.51 14.33
C VAL A 58 -10.19 -10.98 14.48
N VAL A 59 -10.18 -10.44 15.70
CA VAL A 59 -10.14 -8.98 15.94
C VAL A 59 -8.74 -8.36 15.79
N GLN A 60 -7.67 -9.17 15.80
CA GLN A 60 -6.30 -8.68 15.66
C GLN A 60 -5.94 -8.25 14.24
N VAL A 61 -6.75 -8.61 13.25
CA VAL A 61 -6.49 -8.38 11.82
C VAL A 61 -7.47 -7.37 11.21
N THR A 62 -7.12 -6.79 10.05
CA THR A 62 -8.00 -5.85 9.31
C THR A 62 -9.33 -6.50 8.96
N LEU A 63 -10.39 -5.73 8.65
CA LEU A 63 -11.73 -6.28 8.33
C LEU A 63 -11.70 -7.36 7.23
N TYR A 64 -10.88 -7.19 6.20
CA TYR A 64 -10.71 -8.18 5.13
C TYR A 64 -9.99 -9.44 5.61
N ALA A 65 -8.88 -9.26 6.31
CA ALA A 65 -8.16 -10.36 6.91
C ALA A 65 -8.99 -11.07 7.99
N THR A 66 -9.86 -10.37 8.73
CA THR A 66 -10.83 -10.90 9.71
C THR A 66 -11.83 -11.83 9.03
N LEU A 67 -12.37 -11.44 7.88
CA LEU A 67 -13.33 -12.24 7.14
C LEU A 67 -12.67 -13.50 6.55
N THR A 68 -11.53 -13.35 5.88
CA THR A 68 -10.81 -14.48 5.27
C THR A 68 -10.24 -15.43 6.33
N THR A 69 -9.70 -14.89 7.42
CA THR A 69 -9.21 -15.66 8.58
C THR A 69 -10.36 -16.36 9.29
N GLY A 70 -11.50 -15.68 9.51
CA GLY A 70 -12.70 -16.27 10.09
C GLY A 70 -13.22 -17.45 9.27
N ILE A 71 -13.35 -17.30 7.96
CA ILE A 71 -13.78 -18.38 7.05
C ILE A 71 -12.77 -19.53 7.06
N ARG A 72 -11.47 -19.23 6.95
CA ARG A 72 -10.41 -20.24 6.96
C ARG A 72 -10.39 -21.01 8.28
N ARG A 73 -10.64 -20.33 9.40
CA ARG A 73 -10.73 -20.93 10.73
C ARG A 73 -11.96 -21.80 10.91
N VAL A 74 -13.14 -21.34 10.48
CA VAL A 74 -14.36 -22.17 10.48
C VAL A 74 -14.14 -23.44 9.65
N ASN A 75 -13.55 -23.32 8.46
CA ASN A 75 -13.22 -24.49 7.63
C ASN A 75 -12.24 -25.45 8.32
N SER A 76 -11.27 -24.92 9.07
CA SER A 76 -10.29 -25.72 9.82
C SER A 76 -10.96 -26.55 10.91
N VAL A 77 -11.83 -25.92 11.68
CA VAL A 77 -12.56 -26.60 12.75
C VAL A 77 -13.53 -27.62 12.17
N VAL A 78 -14.28 -27.26 11.13
CA VAL A 78 -15.20 -28.19 10.44
C VAL A 78 -14.44 -29.40 9.88
N ALA A 79 -13.28 -29.19 9.24
CA ALA A 79 -12.46 -30.28 8.74
C ALA A 79 -11.97 -31.20 9.87
N GLY A 80 -11.48 -30.64 10.98
CA GLY A 80 -11.03 -31.40 12.14
C GLY A 80 -12.16 -32.21 12.78
N VAL A 81 -13.36 -31.63 12.88
CA VAL A 81 -14.56 -32.28 13.39
C VAL A 81 -14.99 -33.45 12.47
N VAL A 82 -15.02 -33.25 11.14
CA VAL A 82 -15.37 -34.30 10.18
C VAL A 82 -14.38 -35.47 10.24
N VAL A 83 -13.07 -35.18 10.32
CA VAL A 83 -12.03 -36.20 10.49
C VAL A 83 -12.25 -36.97 11.79
N ALA A 84 -12.52 -36.28 12.91
CA ALA A 84 -12.75 -36.92 14.19
C ALA A 84 -14.02 -37.79 14.20
N ILE A 85 -15.12 -37.33 13.62
CA ILE A 85 -16.36 -38.12 13.49
C ILE A 85 -16.08 -39.38 12.67
N GLY A 86 -15.48 -39.24 11.49
CA GLY A 86 -15.16 -40.36 10.62
C GLY A 86 -14.27 -41.39 11.31
N PHE A 87 -13.25 -40.94 12.05
CA PHE A 87 -12.34 -41.82 12.76
C PHE A 87 -12.98 -42.50 13.98
N SER A 88 -13.79 -41.77 14.75
CA SER A 88 -14.50 -42.29 15.93
C SER A 88 -15.55 -43.35 15.59
N ALA A 89 -16.14 -43.29 14.39
CA ALA A 89 -17.08 -44.28 13.90
C ALA A 89 -16.39 -45.61 13.54
N LEU A 90 -15.08 -45.57 13.24
CA LEU A 90 -14.28 -46.72 12.82
C LEU A 90 -13.49 -47.34 13.98
N VAL A 91 -13.10 -46.54 14.99
CA VAL A 91 -12.16 -46.96 16.04
C VAL A 91 -12.50 -46.29 17.39
N GLY A 92 -12.51 -47.06 18.47
CA GLY A 92 -12.63 -46.54 19.84
C GLY A 92 -11.43 -45.68 20.28
N LEU A 93 -11.55 -44.95 21.38
CA LEU A 93 -10.48 -44.11 21.91
C LEU A 93 -9.31 -44.96 22.45
N THR A 94 -8.17 -44.94 21.77
CA THR A 94 -6.93 -45.64 22.14
C THR A 94 -5.71 -44.76 21.81
N TRP A 95 -4.53 -45.06 22.37
CA TRP A 95 -3.32 -44.25 22.15
C TRP A 95 -2.90 -44.20 20.66
N TRP A 96 -3.10 -45.28 19.91
CA TRP A 96 -2.77 -45.34 18.49
C TRP A 96 -3.85 -44.69 17.61
N SER A 97 -5.13 -44.77 17.99
CA SER A 97 -6.21 -44.09 17.26
C SER A 97 -6.15 -42.57 17.43
N LEU A 98 -5.71 -42.09 18.61
CA LEU A 98 -5.40 -40.68 18.84
C LEU A 98 -4.24 -40.22 17.93
N GLY A 99 -3.14 -40.96 17.91
CA GLY A 99 -1.97 -40.63 17.06
C GLY A 99 -2.34 -40.57 15.57
N LEU A 100 -3.13 -41.54 15.10
CA LEU A 100 -3.56 -41.61 13.70
C LEU A 100 -4.55 -40.49 13.35
N THR A 101 -5.41 -40.09 14.29
CA THR A 101 -6.33 -38.95 14.13
C THR A 101 -5.56 -37.62 14.01
N ILE A 102 -4.55 -37.41 14.87
CA ILE A 102 -3.70 -36.21 14.79
C ILE A 102 -2.98 -36.18 13.45
N PHE A 103 -2.36 -37.29 13.05
CA PHE A 103 -1.66 -37.39 11.77
C PHE A 103 -2.57 -37.11 10.57
N ALA A 104 -3.77 -37.71 10.55
CA ALA A 104 -4.78 -37.46 9.52
C ALA A 104 -5.26 -36.00 9.51
N ALA A 105 -5.53 -35.41 10.68
CA ALA A 105 -5.94 -34.02 10.81
C ALA A 105 -4.87 -33.03 10.30
N LEU A 106 -3.58 -33.32 10.55
CA LEU A 106 -2.47 -32.50 10.06
C LEU A 106 -2.30 -32.60 8.54
N ILE A 107 -2.46 -33.80 7.96
CA ILE A 107 -2.43 -34.02 6.50
C ILE A 107 -3.60 -33.30 5.83
N VAL A 108 -4.80 -33.44 6.37
CA VAL A 108 -6.01 -32.78 5.84
C VAL A 108 -5.87 -31.25 5.97
N GLY A 109 -5.34 -30.74 7.09
CA GLY A 109 -5.05 -29.32 7.25
C GLY A 109 -4.12 -28.75 6.18
N HIS A 110 -3.11 -29.52 5.77
CA HIS A 110 -2.24 -29.17 4.63
C HIS A 110 -2.98 -29.21 3.29
N LEU A 111 -3.81 -30.24 3.07
CA LEU A 111 -4.58 -30.39 1.81
C LEU A 111 -5.61 -29.27 1.61
N VAL A 112 -6.25 -28.78 2.68
CA VAL A 112 -7.28 -27.73 2.62
C VAL A 112 -6.66 -26.32 2.47
N ARG A 113 -5.33 -26.21 2.24
CA ARG A 113 -4.57 -24.95 2.10
C ARG A 113 -4.75 -24.02 3.30
N VAL A 114 -4.93 -24.58 4.49
CA VAL A 114 -5.02 -23.84 5.76
C VAL A 114 -3.66 -23.83 6.46
N SER A 115 -2.63 -23.35 5.78
CA SER A 115 -1.23 -23.42 6.25
C SER A 115 -1.00 -22.77 7.62
N GLU A 116 -1.79 -21.77 8.01
CA GLU A 116 -1.61 -21.01 9.25
C GLU A 116 -2.37 -21.61 10.46
N PHE A 117 -3.39 -22.45 10.24
CA PHE A 117 -4.23 -23.03 11.30
C PHE A 117 -4.21 -24.57 11.34
N VAL A 118 -3.21 -25.21 10.70
CA VAL A 118 -3.04 -26.68 10.73
C VAL A 118 -3.05 -27.27 12.15
N PRO A 119 -2.40 -26.66 13.16
CA PRO A 119 -2.46 -27.17 14.54
C PRO A 119 -3.87 -27.12 15.14
N GLU A 120 -4.71 -26.18 14.71
CA GLU A 120 -6.07 -26.01 15.22
C GLU A 120 -7.02 -27.11 14.72
N VAL A 121 -6.79 -27.62 13.51
CA VAL A 121 -7.48 -28.80 12.96
C VAL A 121 -7.20 -30.02 13.84
N ALA A 122 -5.93 -30.23 14.22
CA ALA A 122 -5.52 -31.33 15.08
C ALA A 122 -6.08 -31.19 16.51
N ILE A 123 -6.02 -29.99 17.10
CA ILE A 123 -6.58 -29.72 18.44
C ILE A 123 -8.10 -29.96 18.46
N SER A 124 -8.81 -29.50 17.44
CA SER A 124 -10.27 -29.70 17.33
C SER A 124 -10.62 -31.17 17.16
N ALA A 125 -9.86 -31.91 16.35
CA ALA A 125 -10.07 -33.34 16.17
C ALA A 125 -9.83 -34.14 17.46
N MET A 126 -8.77 -33.80 18.21
CA MET A 126 -8.47 -34.42 19.51
C MET A 126 -9.58 -34.17 20.54
N LEU A 127 -10.07 -32.93 20.62
CA LEU A 127 -11.10 -32.55 21.59
C LEU A 127 -12.46 -33.20 21.31
N VAL A 128 -12.80 -33.45 20.05
CA VAL A 128 -14.01 -34.20 19.67
C VAL A 128 -13.85 -35.69 19.96
N LEU A 129 -12.68 -36.26 19.66
CA LEU A 129 -12.41 -37.68 19.91
C LEU A 129 -12.44 -38.04 21.40
N GLY A 130 -12.02 -37.11 22.28
CA GLY A 130 -11.98 -37.30 23.73
C GLY A 130 -13.34 -37.24 24.45
N VAL A 131 -14.43 -36.85 23.77
CA VAL A 131 -15.76 -36.72 24.37
C VAL A 131 -16.66 -37.87 23.93
N THR A 132 -17.27 -38.56 24.90
CA THR A 132 -18.05 -39.80 24.68
C THR A 132 -19.35 -39.61 23.89
N GLN A 133 -19.82 -38.37 23.71
CA GLN A 133 -20.94 -38.04 22.82
C GLN A 133 -20.44 -37.27 21.60
N VAL A 134 -20.00 -38.01 20.59
CA VAL A 134 -19.37 -37.43 19.39
C VAL A 134 -20.30 -36.48 18.63
N GLY A 135 -21.61 -36.79 18.56
CA GLY A 135 -22.59 -36.00 17.82
C GLY A 135 -22.91 -34.64 18.45
N SER A 136 -23.13 -34.60 19.76
CA SER A 136 -23.36 -33.33 20.46
C SER A 136 -22.06 -32.53 20.54
N ALA A 137 -20.93 -33.14 20.89
CA ALA A 137 -19.63 -32.43 20.98
C ALA A 137 -19.19 -31.77 19.65
N ALA A 138 -19.41 -32.46 18.52
CA ALA A 138 -19.11 -31.93 17.20
C ALA A 138 -19.93 -30.67 16.86
N TRP A 139 -21.24 -30.72 17.10
CA TRP A 139 -22.15 -29.60 16.81
C TRP A 139 -21.79 -28.37 17.63
N HIS A 140 -21.50 -28.57 18.90
CA HIS A 140 -21.11 -27.51 19.81
C HIS A 140 -19.78 -26.84 19.41
N ARG A 141 -18.78 -27.62 18.99
CA ARG A 141 -17.49 -27.09 18.53
C ARG A 141 -17.61 -26.21 17.29
N ILE A 142 -18.46 -26.59 16.34
CA ILE A 142 -18.74 -25.81 15.13
C ILE A 142 -19.47 -24.51 15.52
N LEU A 143 -20.49 -24.60 16.38
CA LEU A 143 -21.24 -23.44 16.85
C LEU A 143 -20.39 -22.44 17.62
N GLU A 144 -19.51 -22.89 18.53
CA GLU A 144 -18.61 -21.99 19.27
C GLU A 144 -17.68 -21.22 18.34
N THR A 145 -17.14 -21.89 17.32
CA THR A 145 -16.27 -21.26 16.32
C THR A 145 -17.03 -20.26 15.46
N LEU A 146 -18.26 -20.60 15.04
CA LEU A 146 -19.13 -19.68 14.30
C LEU A 146 -19.50 -18.45 15.14
N ILE A 147 -19.82 -18.63 16.42
CA ILE A 147 -20.14 -17.53 17.34
C ILE A 147 -18.93 -16.63 17.53
N GLY A 148 -17.74 -17.19 17.77
CA GLY A 148 -16.55 -16.38 17.93
C GLY A 148 -16.12 -15.65 16.66
N ALA A 149 -16.26 -16.29 15.49
CA ALA A 149 -15.99 -15.64 14.20
C ALA A 149 -17.01 -14.54 13.91
N GLY A 150 -18.30 -14.81 14.18
CA GLY A 150 -19.39 -13.85 13.99
C GLY A 150 -19.29 -12.64 14.93
N VAL A 151 -19.00 -12.86 16.21
CA VAL A 151 -18.79 -11.78 17.19
C VAL A 151 -17.52 -11.00 16.85
N GLY A 152 -16.42 -11.67 16.50
CA GLY A 152 -15.19 -10.99 16.07
C GLY A 152 -15.40 -10.12 14.84
N LEU A 153 -16.14 -10.63 13.83
CA LEU A 153 -16.50 -9.88 12.63
C LEU A 153 -17.43 -8.71 12.94
N LEU A 154 -18.48 -8.92 13.73
CA LEU A 154 -19.44 -7.88 14.12
C LEU A 154 -18.77 -6.78 14.94
N PHE A 155 -17.90 -7.16 15.87
CA PHE A 155 -17.13 -6.22 16.66
C PHE A 155 -16.15 -5.42 15.80
N ASN A 156 -15.48 -6.09 14.86
CA ASN A 156 -14.59 -5.40 13.92
C ASN A 156 -15.37 -4.45 12.98
N LEU A 157 -16.60 -4.82 12.59
CA LEU A 157 -17.49 -3.99 11.77
C LEU A 157 -18.02 -2.77 12.53
N LEU A 158 -18.51 -2.97 13.76
CA LEU A 158 -19.12 -1.90 14.57
C LEU A 158 -18.08 -0.91 15.09
N LEU A 159 -16.90 -1.40 15.47
CA LEU A 159 -15.80 -0.59 15.97
C LEU A 159 -14.73 -0.36 14.90
N ALA A 160 -15.04 -0.43 13.61
CA ALA A 160 -14.07 -0.36 12.49
C ALA A 160 -12.82 0.49 12.81
N PRO A 161 -11.60 -0.10 12.70
CA PRO A 161 -10.38 0.64 13.01
C PRO A 161 -10.31 1.92 12.15
N PRO A 162 -9.77 3.03 12.67
CA PRO A 162 -9.57 4.26 11.91
C PRO A 162 -8.93 3.97 10.55
N VAL A 163 -9.45 4.63 9.53
CA VAL A 163 -9.07 4.40 8.14
C VAL A 163 -7.60 4.80 7.97
N TRP A 164 -6.72 3.84 7.67
CA TRP A 164 -5.26 4.01 7.52
C TRP A 164 -4.83 4.84 6.30
N VAL A 165 -5.72 5.67 5.75
CA VAL A 165 -5.44 6.53 4.58
C VAL A 165 -4.53 7.70 4.94
N GLN A 166 -4.64 8.22 6.18
CA GLN A 166 -3.74 9.28 6.67
C GLN A 166 -2.25 8.86 6.70
N PRO A 167 -1.89 7.67 7.24
CA PRO A 167 -0.49 7.22 7.20
C PRO A 167 0.06 6.99 5.77
N ALA A 168 -0.75 6.49 4.83
CA ALA A 168 -0.30 6.29 3.45
C ALA A 168 -0.05 7.63 2.74
N GLY A 169 -0.95 8.61 2.90
CA GLY A 169 -0.74 9.95 2.35
C GLY A 169 0.51 10.64 2.93
N ALA A 170 0.70 10.59 4.24
CA ALA A 170 1.89 11.14 4.88
C ALA A 170 3.19 10.46 4.41
N SER A 171 3.14 9.17 4.05
CA SER A 171 4.30 8.44 3.52
C SER A 171 4.63 8.88 2.07
N ILE A 172 3.61 9.12 1.24
CA ILE A 172 3.77 9.70 -0.12
C ILE A 172 4.34 11.12 -0.05
N GLU A 173 3.81 11.97 0.84
CA GLU A 173 4.36 13.31 1.07
C GLU A 173 5.81 13.26 1.56
N GLY A 174 6.14 12.32 2.46
CA GLY A 174 7.51 12.11 2.93
C GLY A 174 8.48 11.72 1.81
N LEU A 175 8.06 10.85 0.89
CA LEU A 175 8.87 10.48 -0.29
C LEU A 175 9.06 11.68 -1.23
N ALA A 176 8.01 12.46 -1.46
CA ALA A 176 8.08 13.66 -2.29
C ALA A 176 9.02 14.72 -1.68
N ASP A 177 8.98 14.90 -0.36
CA ASP A 177 9.90 15.77 0.38
C ASP A 177 11.36 15.28 0.26
N ASP A 178 11.59 13.96 0.29
CA ASP A 178 12.92 13.37 0.10
C ASP A 178 13.46 13.63 -1.33
N ILE A 179 12.62 13.46 -2.35
CA ILE A 179 12.95 13.81 -3.75
C ILE A 179 13.22 15.31 -3.88
N GLY A 180 12.37 16.15 -3.30
CA GLY A 180 12.52 17.61 -3.32
C GLY A 180 13.79 18.09 -2.60
N ARG A 181 14.15 17.47 -1.47
CA ARG A 181 15.44 17.71 -0.79
C ARG A 181 16.62 17.36 -1.69
N MET A 182 16.58 16.22 -2.37
CA MET A 182 17.67 15.82 -3.27
C MET A 182 17.86 16.80 -4.43
N LEU A 183 16.76 17.20 -5.08
CA LEU A 183 16.80 18.19 -6.16
C LEU A 183 17.43 19.52 -5.71
N ARG A 184 16.98 20.08 -4.58
CA ARG A 184 17.56 21.31 -4.03
C ARG A 184 19.04 21.15 -3.71
N ALA A 185 19.41 20.02 -3.10
CA ALA A 185 20.78 19.74 -2.73
C ALA A 185 21.71 19.63 -3.96
N MET A 186 21.24 19.04 -5.07
CA MET A 186 21.97 19.04 -6.34
C MET A 186 22.12 20.46 -6.92
N GLY A 187 21.10 21.30 -6.79
CA GLY A 187 21.17 22.71 -7.22
C GLY A 187 22.14 23.54 -6.40
N ASP A 188 22.14 23.34 -5.08
CA ASP A 188 23.07 23.98 -4.16
C ASP A 188 24.51 23.51 -4.43
N ASP A 189 24.73 22.24 -4.74
CA ASP A 189 26.05 21.71 -5.12
C ASP A 189 26.58 22.37 -6.40
N VAL A 190 25.72 22.50 -7.42
CA VAL A 190 26.06 23.10 -8.73
C VAL A 190 26.42 24.58 -8.60
N ALA A 191 25.66 25.35 -7.83
CA ALA A 191 25.88 26.78 -7.69
C ALA A 191 26.92 27.15 -6.62
N GLY A 192 27.06 26.33 -5.58
CA GLY A 192 27.79 26.69 -4.36
C GLY A 192 29.23 26.20 -4.28
N LEU A 193 29.56 25.07 -4.91
CA LEU A 193 30.87 24.43 -4.75
C LEU A 193 31.93 24.95 -5.73
N GLY A 194 31.52 25.63 -6.81
CA GLY A 194 32.40 25.98 -7.92
C GLY A 194 32.85 24.73 -8.67
N HIS A 195 33.75 23.95 -8.08
CA HIS A 195 34.13 22.62 -8.53
C HIS A 195 33.44 21.54 -7.68
N VAL A 196 32.80 20.56 -8.32
CA VAL A 196 32.15 19.44 -7.64
C VAL A 196 33.04 18.19 -7.71
N PRO A 197 33.61 17.72 -6.59
CA PRO A 197 34.45 16.53 -6.59
C PRO A 197 33.67 15.29 -7.02
N VAL A 198 34.31 14.39 -7.79
CA VAL A 198 33.69 13.12 -8.23
C VAL A 198 33.17 12.30 -7.05
N ALA A 199 33.89 12.30 -5.93
CA ALA A 199 33.46 11.60 -4.71
C ALA A 199 32.15 12.17 -4.15
N HIS A 200 31.96 13.49 -4.20
CA HIS A 200 30.74 14.16 -3.76
C HIS A 200 29.56 13.83 -4.68
N ALA A 201 29.77 13.93 -6.00
CA ALA A 201 28.73 13.55 -6.98
C ALA A 201 28.36 12.06 -6.87
N ALA A 202 29.34 11.18 -6.65
CA ALA A 202 29.09 9.76 -6.41
C ALA A 202 28.33 9.50 -5.10
N ALA A 203 28.55 10.29 -4.05
CA ALA A 203 27.78 10.23 -2.82
C ALA A 203 26.30 10.60 -3.07
N ARG A 204 26.04 11.67 -3.82
CA ARG A 204 24.67 12.04 -4.24
C ARG A 204 23.96 10.93 -5.01
N LEU A 205 24.66 10.30 -5.96
CA LEU A 205 24.10 9.15 -6.68
C LEU A 205 23.77 7.98 -5.74
N HIS A 206 24.57 7.75 -4.69
CA HIS A 206 24.28 6.73 -3.69
C HIS A 206 23.07 7.11 -2.82
N GLU A 207 22.93 8.37 -2.43
CA GLU A 207 21.75 8.87 -1.73
C GLU A 207 20.48 8.73 -2.59
N ALA A 208 20.55 9.06 -3.89
CA ALA A 208 19.44 8.87 -4.82
C ALA A 208 19.01 7.40 -4.93
N ARG A 209 19.95 6.44 -4.91
CA ARG A 209 19.63 4.99 -4.86
C ARG A 209 18.95 4.56 -3.58
N ARG A 210 19.14 5.27 -2.47
CA ARG A 210 18.44 4.95 -1.21
C ARG A 210 16.96 5.32 -1.27
N LEU A 211 16.54 6.21 -2.18
CA LEU A 211 15.12 6.49 -2.42
C LEU A 211 14.35 5.24 -2.89
N ASP A 212 15.02 4.32 -3.60
CA ASP A 212 14.43 3.03 -4.00
C ASP A 212 13.91 2.24 -2.76
N HIS A 213 14.58 2.37 -1.60
CA HIS A 213 14.13 1.71 -0.36
C HIS A 213 12.92 2.42 0.26
N ALA A 214 12.88 3.75 0.18
CA ALA A 214 11.73 4.54 0.65
C ALA A 214 10.48 4.19 -0.16
N ILE A 215 10.59 3.99 -1.47
CA ILE A 215 9.48 3.55 -2.33
C ILE A 215 8.90 2.21 -1.85
N VAL A 216 9.74 1.24 -1.50
CA VAL A 216 9.29 -0.06 -0.99
C VAL A 216 8.52 0.09 0.33
N GLU A 217 8.98 0.97 1.22
CA GLU A 217 8.29 1.25 2.48
C GLU A 217 6.93 1.93 2.26
N VAL A 218 6.87 2.91 1.36
CA VAL A 218 5.63 3.60 0.98
C VAL A 218 4.66 2.62 0.31
N ASP A 219 5.11 1.77 -0.60
CA ASP A 219 4.28 0.75 -1.26
C ASP A 219 3.69 -0.23 -0.25
N ALA A 220 4.46 -0.66 0.77
CA ALA A 220 3.93 -1.50 1.85
C ALA A 220 2.85 -0.78 2.67
N SER A 221 3.08 0.50 3.02
CA SER A 221 2.09 1.33 3.73
C SER A 221 0.81 1.51 2.91
N LEU A 222 0.95 1.67 1.59
CA LEU A 222 -0.16 1.83 0.68
C LEU A 222 -0.96 0.53 0.58
N ARG A 223 -0.32 -0.63 0.39
CA ARG A 223 -1.00 -1.93 0.39
C ARG A 223 -1.83 -2.17 1.65
N GLN A 224 -1.30 -1.82 2.82
CA GLN A 224 -2.03 -1.93 4.09
C GLN A 224 -3.26 -0.99 4.13
N ALA A 225 -3.13 0.23 3.59
CA ALA A 225 -4.26 1.15 3.46
C ALA A 225 -5.30 0.65 2.46
N GLU A 226 -4.88 0.09 1.33
CA GLU A 226 -5.75 -0.52 0.32
C GLU A 226 -6.58 -1.67 0.90
N GLU A 227 -5.95 -2.58 1.65
CA GLU A 227 -6.63 -3.69 2.31
C GLU A 227 -7.68 -3.23 3.32
N SER A 228 -7.38 -2.14 4.04
CA SER A 228 -8.29 -1.54 5.03
C SER A 228 -9.53 -0.91 4.39
N LEU A 229 -9.41 -0.44 3.14
CA LEU A 229 -10.50 0.21 2.40
C LEU A 229 -11.45 -0.77 1.72
N LEU A 230 -11.03 -2.00 1.43
CA LEU A 230 -11.82 -2.97 0.66
C LEU A 230 -13.15 -3.37 1.32
N LEU A 231 -13.25 -3.34 2.65
CA LEU A 231 -14.44 -3.80 3.39
C LEU A 231 -15.03 -2.76 4.35
N ASN A 232 -14.67 -1.48 4.24
CA ASN A 232 -15.27 -0.45 5.08
C ASN A 232 -16.53 0.13 4.38
N PRO A 233 -17.77 -0.29 4.73
CA PRO A 233 -18.99 0.19 4.08
C PRO A 233 -19.22 1.70 4.27
N ARG A 234 -18.53 2.34 5.21
CA ARG A 234 -18.62 3.78 5.48
C ARG A 234 -17.81 4.64 4.49
N VAL A 235 -16.89 4.07 3.72
CA VAL A 235 -16.03 4.82 2.80
C VAL A 235 -16.50 4.61 1.35
N ARG A 236 -17.56 5.31 0.96
CA ARG A 236 -18.09 5.29 -0.43
C ARG A 236 -17.05 5.71 -1.50
N GLN A 237 -15.98 6.40 -1.11
CA GLN A 237 -14.90 6.88 -2.00
C GLN A 237 -13.60 6.06 -1.89
N GLY A 238 -13.61 4.90 -1.21
CA GLY A 238 -12.37 4.14 -0.93
C GLY A 238 -11.64 3.65 -2.19
N LEU A 239 -12.39 3.35 -3.26
CA LEU A 239 -11.81 2.96 -4.55
C LEU A 239 -11.10 4.12 -5.25
N LEU A 240 -11.68 5.32 -5.25
CA LEU A 240 -11.07 6.50 -5.85
C LEU A 240 -9.80 6.90 -5.09
N ALA A 241 -9.87 6.96 -3.76
CA ALA A 241 -8.70 7.26 -2.94
C ALA A 241 -7.56 6.25 -3.17
N ARG A 242 -7.88 4.97 -3.32
CA ARG A 242 -6.91 3.92 -3.65
C ARG A 242 -6.25 4.14 -5.00
N VAL A 243 -7.05 4.36 -6.05
CA VAL A 243 -6.52 4.58 -7.41
C VAL A 243 -5.63 5.82 -7.42
N VAL A 244 -6.09 6.93 -6.82
CA VAL A 244 -5.32 8.19 -6.77
C VAL A 244 -3.99 8.01 -6.05
N LEU A 245 -3.96 7.40 -4.86
CA LEU A 245 -2.72 7.19 -4.11
C LEU A 245 -1.76 6.23 -4.83
N ARG A 246 -2.29 5.18 -5.48
CA ARG A 246 -1.48 4.23 -6.26
C ARG A 246 -0.83 4.91 -7.47
N THR A 247 -1.63 5.57 -8.30
CA THR A 247 -1.14 6.28 -9.47
C THR A 247 -0.18 7.40 -9.07
N GLY A 248 -0.42 8.07 -7.93
CA GLY A 248 0.51 9.07 -7.40
C GLY A 248 1.85 8.49 -6.96
N LEU A 249 1.85 7.31 -6.32
CA LEU A 249 3.09 6.59 -5.99
C LEU A 249 3.84 6.17 -7.25
N ASP A 250 3.14 5.65 -8.27
CA ASP A 250 3.75 5.25 -9.55
C ASP A 250 4.45 6.45 -10.22
N THR A 251 3.82 7.63 -10.23
CA THR A 251 4.44 8.88 -10.69
C THR A 251 5.70 9.24 -9.90
N LEU A 252 5.67 9.14 -8.56
CA LEU A 252 6.85 9.45 -7.73
C LEU A 252 7.97 8.42 -7.90
N GLU A 253 7.64 7.15 -8.15
CA GLU A 253 8.61 6.11 -8.48
C GLU A 253 9.35 6.45 -9.77
N ILE A 254 8.63 6.87 -10.81
CA ILE A 254 9.24 7.32 -12.07
C ILE A 254 10.13 8.55 -11.82
N CYS A 255 9.67 9.52 -11.03
CA CYS A 255 10.46 10.71 -10.68
C CYS A 255 11.77 10.34 -9.94
N ALA A 256 11.72 9.38 -9.01
CA ALA A 256 12.90 8.91 -8.29
C ALA A 256 13.90 8.18 -9.20
N VAL A 257 13.40 7.37 -10.14
CA VAL A 257 14.23 6.71 -11.16
C VAL A 257 14.93 7.75 -12.03
N VAL A 258 14.20 8.77 -12.51
CA VAL A 258 14.77 9.84 -13.33
C VAL A 258 15.77 10.69 -12.54
N LEU A 259 15.47 11.02 -11.28
CA LEU A 259 16.40 11.72 -10.38
C LEU A 259 17.72 10.94 -10.19
N ARG A 260 17.66 9.61 -10.12
CA ARG A 260 18.84 8.75 -10.06
C ARG A 260 19.66 8.82 -11.35
N VAL A 261 19.00 8.86 -12.52
CA VAL A 261 19.67 9.05 -13.82
C VAL A 261 20.28 10.45 -13.92
N LEU A 262 19.58 11.49 -13.48
CA LEU A 262 20.08 12.86 -13.40
C LEU A 262 21.34 12.95 -12.51
N SER A 263 21.30 12.32 -11.32
CA SER A 263 22.46 12.22 -10.42
C SER A 263 23.65 11.49 -11.06
N ARG A 264 23.36 10.49 -11.90
CA ARG A 264 24.37 9.77 -12.67
C ARG A 264 25.00 10.65 -13.74
N THR A 265 24.21 11.40 -14.51
CA THR A 265 24.68 12.36 -15.51
C THR A 265 25.58 13.42 -14.87
N MET A 266 25.19 13.96 -13.72
CA MET A 266 26.00 14.89 -12.93
C MET A 266 27.34 14.28 -12.49
N THR A 267 27.33 13.02 -12.04
CA THR A 267 28.54 12.29 -11.66
C THR A 267 29.47 12.07 -12.86
N ASP A 268 28.91 11.74 -14.02
CA ASP A 268 29.67 11.52 -15.23
C ASP A 268 30.26 12.85 -15.75
N LEU A 269 29.55 13.97 -15.64
CA LEU A 269 30.09 15.30 -15.94
C LEU A 269 31.25 15.67 -15.01
N ALA A 270 31.12 15.41 -13.69
CA ALA A 270 32.18 15.65 -12.71
C ALA A 270 33.46 14.84 -12.99
N LYS A 271 33.35 13.64 -13.58
CA LYS A 271 34.52 12.85 -13.97
C LYS A 271 35.29 13.46 -15.14
N PHE A 272 34.61 14.17 -16.03
CA PHE A 272 35.24 14.82 -17.17
C PHE A 272 35.76 16.22 -16.85
N ARG A 273 35.20 16.90 -15.84
CA ARG A 273 35.56 18.26 -15.40
C ARG A 273 36.16 18.24 -13.99
N THR A 274 37.37 17.68 -13.86
CA THR A 274 38.03 17.48 -12.55
C THR A 274 38.63 18.74 -11.93
N ASP A 275 38.94 19.75 -12.74
CA ASP A 275 39.63 20.97 -12.31
C ASP A 275 38.84 22.24 -12.68
N GLU A 276 37.61 22.05 -13.15
CA GLU A 276 36.73 23.10 -13.68
C GLU A 276 35.37 23.04 -12.98
N SER A 277 34.57 24.09 -13.13
CA SER A 277 33.18 24.05 -12.70
C SER A 277 32.34 23.17 -13.63
N LEU A 278 31.30 22.55 -13.08
CA LEU A 278 30.38 21.73 -13.88
C LEU A 278 29.68 22.57 -14.96
N PHE A 279 29.31 23.80 -14.60
CA PHE A 279 28.64 24.75 -15.46
C PHE A 279 29.21 26.17 -15.24
N PRO A 280 29.08 27.06 -16.24
CA PRO A 280 29.25 28.50 -16.05
C PRO A 280 28.34 29.05 -14.93
N ALA A 281 28.74 30.16 -14.29
CA ALA A 281 28.08 30.65 -13.06
C ALA A 281 26.61 31.08 -13.27
N ASP A 282 26.30 31.66 -14.42
CA ASP A 282 24.97 32.02 -14.89
C ASP A 282 24.09 30.78 -15.11
N VAL A 283 24.62 29.77 -15.80
CA VAL A 283 23.93 28.47 -16.00
C VAL A 283 23.71 27.77 -14.66
N ALA A 284 24.71 27.77 -13.78
CA ALA A 284 24.64 27.15 -12.46
C ALA A 284 23.56 27.78 -11.58
N ALA A 285 23.41 29.11 -11.64
CA ALA A 285 22.36 29.83 -10.91
C ALA A 285 20.95 29.44 -11.42
N LEU A 286 20.76 29.36 -12.74
CA LEU A 286 19.49 28.94 -13.32
C LEU A 286 19.18 27.45 -13.06
N LEU A 287 20.18 26.57 -13.08
CA LEU A 287 20.01 25.15 -12.71
C LEU A 287 19.55 25.00 -11.25
N ARG A 288 20.09 25.82 -10.34
CA ARG A 288 19.63 25.84 -8.95
C ARG A 288 18.17 26.29 -8.84
N GLU A 289 17.79 27.34 -9.55
CA GLU A 289 16.40 27.81 -9.62
C GLU A 289 15.48 26.72 -10.18
N LEU A 290 15.87 26.09 -11.29
CA LEU A 290 15.14 25.00 -11.94
C LEU A 290 14.89 23.81 -11.00
N PHE A 291 15.93 23.31 -10.34
CA PHE A 291 15.77 22.23 -9.37
C PHE A 291 14.91 22.63 -8.17
N GLY A 292 14.93 23.92 -7.78
CA GLY A 292 14.01 24.47 -6.81
C GLY A 292 12.54 24.42 -7.25
N HIS A 293 12.24 24.73 -8.52
CA HIS A 293 10.90 24.60 -9.08
C HIS A 293 10.45 23.14 -9.21
N MET A 294 11.33 22.25 -9.67
CA MET A 294 11.05 20.82 -9.73
C MET A 294 10.75 20.23 -8.35
N ALA A 295 11.50 20.63 -7.31
CA ALA A 295 11.23 20.21 -5.94
C ALA A 295 9.84 20.66 -5.47
N ARG A 296 9.47 21.92 -5.72
CA ARG A 296 8.12 22.44 -5.40
C ARG A 296 7.02 21.73 -6.16
N ALA A 297 7.27 21.35 -7.43
CA ALA A 297 6.32 20.62 -8.25
C ALA A 297 6.07 19.21 -7.67
N VAL A 298 7.13 18.45 -7.36
CA VAL A 298 7.00 17.11 -6.74
C VAL A 298 6.24 17.17 -5.41
N GLU A 299 6.56 18.14 -4.55
CA GLU A 299 5.89 18.32 -3.25
C GLU A 299 4.40 18.71 -3.41
N SER A 300 4.10 19.60 -4.36
CA SER A 300 2.71 20.02 -4.64
C SER A 300 1.89 18.90 -5.29
N PHE A 301 2.51 18.09 -6.14
CA PHE A 301 1.90 16.88 -6.71
C PHE A 301 1.52 15.87 -5.62
N ALA A 302 2.41 15.63 -4.66
CA ALA A 302 2.10 14.75 -3.53
C ALA A 302 0.94 15.29 -2.70
N ARG A 303 0.97 16.58 -2.33
CA ARG A 303 -0.16 17.23 -1.62
C ARG A 303 -1.47 17.13 -2.38
N LEU A 304 -1.46 17.34 -3.70
CA LEU A 304 -2.64 17.21 -4.55
C LEU A 304 -3.17 15.76 -4.60
N THR A 305 -2.29 14.77 -4.49
CA THR A 305 -2.63 13.34 -4.48
C THR A 305 -3.22 12.90 -3.13
N THR A 306 -2.74 13.47 -2.03
CA THR A 306 -3.12 13.06 -0.68
C THR A 306 -4.30 13.86 -0.12
N THR A 307 -4.60 15.02 -0.69
CA THR A 307 -5.68 15.90 -0.24
C THR A 307 -7.07 15.34 -0.55
N GLN A 308 -7.89 15.21 0.49
CA GLN A 308 -9.27 14.69 0.37
C GLN A 308 -10.34 15.78 0.25
N VAL A 309 -10.01 17.05 0.51
CA VAL A 309 -10.94 18.18 0.52
C VAL A 309 -10.83 18.95 -0.79
N ALA A 310 -11.93 19.08 -1.52
CA ALA A 310 -11.96 19.71 -2.85
C ALA A 310 -11.33 21.13 -2.88
N ALA A 311 -11.61 21.97 -1.88
CA ALA A 311 -11.04 23.31 -1.79
C ALA A 311 -9.51 23.33 -1.62
N ASN A 312 -8.97 22.38 -0.85
CA ASN A 312 -7.52 22.24 -0.68
C ASN A 312 -6.86 21.62 -1.92
N ALA A 313 -7.62 20.82 -2.69
CA ALA A 313 -7.14 20.21 -3.92
C ALA A 313 -6.97 21.25 -5.04
N GLU A 314 -7.93 22.17 -5.20
CA GLU A 314 -7.83 23.27 -6.18
C GLU A 314 -6.63 24.20 -5.90
N GLU A 315 -6.37 24.49 -4.61
CA GLU A 315 -5.20 25.26 -4.22
C GLU A 315 -3.89 24.48 -4.50
N ALA A 316 -3.86 23.18 -4.21
CA ALA A 316 -2.70 22.34 -4.48
C ALA A 316 -2.43 22.17 -5.99
N GLU A 317 -3.48 22.07 -6.80
CA GLU A 317 -3.42 22.03 -8.26
C GLU A 317 -2.87 23.34 -8.83
N THR A 318 -3.39 24.48 -8.37
CA THR A 318 -2.87 25.80 -8.76
C THR A 318 -1.38 25.92 -8.48
N ARG A 319 -0.94 25.57 -7.26
CA ARG A 319 0.48 25.62 -6.88
C ARG A 319 1.35 24.66 -7.72
N LEU A 320 0.82 23.49 -8.09
CA LEU A 320 1.52 22.56 -8.96
C LEU A 320 1.69 23.15 -10.37
N THR A 321 0.62 23.66 -10.96
CA THR A 321 0.62 24.26 -12.29
C THR A 321 1.58 25.46 -12.36
N GLU A 322 1.58 26.33 -11.35
CA GLU A 322 2.53 27.44 -11.24
C GLU A 322 3.98 26.96 -11.15
N ALA A 323 4.25 25.94 -10.33
CA ALA A 323 5.59 25.38 -10.18
C ALA A 323 6.10 24.73 -11.47
N LEU A 324 5.24 24.01 -12.20
CA LEU A 324 5.55 23.41 -13.51
C LEU A 324 5.79 24.47 -14.58
N ALA A 325 4.94 25.50 -14.66
CA ALA A 325 5.09 26.59 -15.60
C ALA A 325 6.40 27.36 -15.38
N ALA A 326 6.70 27.69 -14.12
CA ALA A 326 7.97 28.34 -13.76
C ALA A 326 9.18 27.43 -14.05
N GLY A 327 9.09 26.13 -13.73
CA GLY A 327 10.12 25.14 -14.05
C GLY A 327 10.42 25.06 -15.55
N ARG A 328 9.38 24.96 -16.39
CA ARG A 328 9.52 24.95 -17.86
C ARG A 328 10.17 26.24 -18.39
N ALA A 329 9.73 27.40 -17.90
CA ALA A 329 10.30 28.67 -18.30
C ALA A 329 11.78 28.82 -17.93
N VAL A 330 12.21 28.32 -16.76
CA VAL A 330 13.62 28.32 -16.35
C VAL A 330 14.41 27.30 -17.18
N ARG A 331 13.85 26.10 -17.40
CA ARG A 331 14.45 25.05 -18.23
C ARG A 331 14.76 25.56 -19.63
N ASP A 332 13.86 26.32 -20.26
CA ASP A 332 14.08 26.84 -21.61
C ASP A 332 15.25 27.84 -21.64
N ARG A 333 15.35 28.72 -20.64
CA ARG A 333 16.52 29.61 -20.49
C ARG A 333 17.83 28.85 -20.28
N VAL A 334 17.79 27.77 -19.48
CA VAL A 334 18.96 26.89 -19.29
C VAL A 334 19.35 26.23 -20.61
N ALA A 335 18.37 25.79 -21.41
CA ALA A 335 18.63 25.17 -22.70
C ALA A 335 19.29 26.14 -23.69
N ASP A 336 18.85 27.39 -23.74
CA ASP A 336 19.44 28.43 -24.60
C ASP A 336 20.90 28.70 -24.23
N LEU A 337 21.21 28.90 -22.94
CA LEU A 337 22.60 29.12 -22.51
C LEU A 337 23.49 27.90 -22.69
N LEU A 338 22.98 26.68 -22.46
CA LEU A 338 23.72 25.46 -22.71
C LEU A 338 24.00 25.26 -24.20
N LEU A 339 23.10 25.71 -25.08
CA LEU A 339 23.30 25.65 -26.52
C LEU A 339 24.42 26.62 -26.96
N GLU A 340 24.42 27.84 -26.43
CA GLU A 340 25.50 28.82 -26.67
C GLU A 340 26.85 28.28 -26.18
N ASP A 341 26.93 27.76 -24.95
CA ASP A 341 28.14 27.16 -24.39
C ASP A 341 28.64 25.98 -25.22
N VAL A 342 27.75 25.13 -25.73
CA VAL A 342 28.11 23.98 -26.58
C VAL A 342 28.65 24.42 -27.94
N GLN A 343 28.18 25.53 -28.50
CA GLN A 343 28.71 26.08 -29.76
C GLN A 343 30.14 26.57 -29.61
N GLU A 344 30.49 27.12 -28.44
CA GLU A 344 31.87 27.55 -28.13
C GLU A 344 32.76 26.39 -27.66
N HIS A 345 32.21 25.51 -26.82
CA HIS A 345 32.90 24.41 -26.16
C HIS A 345 32.12 23.09 -26.32
N PRO A 346 32.24 22.38 -27.46
CA PRO A 346 31.41 21.21 -27.76
C PRO A 346 31.73 19.96 -26.92
N ARG A 347 32.52 20.08 -25.86
CA ARG A 347 32.91 18.96 -25.01
C ARG A 347 31.72 18.53 -24.15
N GLN A 348 31.48 17.22 -24.09
CA GLN A 348 30.40 16.61 -23.30
C GLN A 348 28.98 17.14 -23.58
N TRP A 349 28.73 17.71 -24.76
CA TRP A 349 27.40 18.22 -25.15
C TRP A 349 26.27 17.20 -24.96
N GLN A 350 26.56 15.91 -25.14
CA GLN A 350 25.61 14.82 -24.91
C GLN A 350 25.11 14.73 -23.46
N LEU A 351 25.92 15.14 -22.48
CA LEU A 351 25.53 15.16 -21.06
C LEU A 351 24.64 16.36 -20.74
N HIS A 352 24.82 17.50 -21.43
CA HIS A 352 23.92 18.65 -21.31
C HIS A 352 22.53 18.30 -21.86
N GLY A 353 22.47 17.68 -23.05
CA GLY A 353 21.22 17.19 -23.62
C GLY A 353 20.54 16.12 -22.76
N ALA A 354 21.32 15.18 -22.19
CA ALA A 354 20.80 14.20 -21.25
C ALA A 354 20.20 14.86 -19.99
N LEU A 355 20.88 15.86 -19.41
CA LEU A 355 20.38 16.60 -18.25
C LEU A 355 19.03 17.26 -18.55
N LEU A 356 18.92 17.98 -19.68
CA LEU A 356 17.66 18.62 -20.08
C LEU A 356 16.55 17.59 -20.31
N SER A 357 16.87 16.46 -20.94
CA SER A 357 15.89 15.39 -21.17
C SER A 357 15.38 14.76 -19.87
N GLU A 358 16.24 14.56 -18.86
CA GLU A 358 15.79 14.04 -17.57
C GLU A 358 14.96 15.09 -16.79
N VAL A 359 15.26 16.39 -16.92
CA VAL A 359 14.41 17.46 -16.39
C VAL A 359 13.03 17.43 -17.03
N ASP A 360 12.96 17.36 -18.36
CA ASP A 360 11.69 17.32 -19.09
C ASP A 360 10.85 16.14 -18.67
N ARG A 361 11.47 14.96 -18.52
CA ARG A 361 10.77 13.76 -18.06
C ARG A 361 10.11 13.96 -16.70
N ILE A 362 10.78 14.58 -15.74
CA ILE A 362 10.17 14.85 -14.42
C ILE A 362 9.02 15.86 -14.56
N LEU A 363 9.22 16.96 -15.27
CA LEU A 363 8.18 17.99 -15.44
C LEU A 363 6.95 17.43 -16.17
N ASP A 364 7.16 16.58 -17.16
CA ASP A 364 6.12 15.89 -17.92
C ASP A 364 5.38 14.84 -17.09
N GLU A 365 6.10 14.10 -16.26
CA GLU A 365 5.50 13.04 -15.44
C GLU A 365 4.57 13.59 -14.35
N LEU A 366 4.83 14.83 -13.92
CA LEU A 366 4.05 15.57 -12.92
C LEU A 366 2.87 16.36 -13.51
N ASP A 367 2.74 16.41 -14.85
CA ASP A 367 1.71 17.19 -15.52
C ASP A 367 0.29 16.75 -15.13
N VAL A 368 -0.57 17.73 -14.86
CA VAL A 368 -1.94 17.55 -14.35
C VAL A 368 -2.83 16.89 -15.41
N ASP A 369 -2.65 17.24 -16.69
CA ASP A 369 -3.44 16.67 -17.78
C ASP A 369 -3.14 15.17 -17.96
N LYS A 370 -1.84 14.81 -17.97
CA LYS A 370 -1.38 13.41 -18.02
C LYS A 370 -1.85 12.61 -16.80
N ARG A 371 -1.99 13.24 -15.62
CA ARG A 371 -2.56 12.60 -14.43
C ARG A 371 -4.06 12.33 -14.62
N GLY A 372 -4.82 13.30 -15.12
CA GLY A 372 -6.26 13.15 -15.38
C GLY A 372 -6.55 11.99 -16.33
N GLU A 373 -5.78 11.90 -17.42
CA GLU A 373 -5.88 10.80 -18.39
C GLU A 373 -5.55 9.44 -17.76
N ARG A 374 -4.43 9.33 -17.02
CA ARG A 374 -4.04 8.08 -16.34
C ARG A 374 -5.07 7.61 -15.32
N LEU A 375 -5.61 8.54 -14.52
CA LEU A 375 -6.67 8.23 -13.56
C LEU A 375 -7.92 7.70 -14.26
N MET A 376 -8.34 8.33 -15.37
CA MET A 376 -9.51 7.89 -16.13
C MET A 376 -9.31 6.48 -16.72
N GLN A 377 -8.14 6.23 -17.33
CA GLN A 377 -7.80 4.93 -17.91
C GLN A 377 -7.80 3.79 -16.87
N GLU A 378 -7.23 4.03 -15.68
CA GLU A 378 -7.24 3.03 -14.60
C GLU A 378 -8.63 2.78 -14.02
N LEU A 379 -9.47 3.82 -13.93
CA LEU A 379 -10.87 3.66 -13.51
C LEU A 379 -11.67 2.85 -14.53
N ASP A 380 -11.49 3.12 -15.82
CA ASP A 380 -12.15 2.37 -16.90
C ASP A 380 -11.69 0.90 -16.93
N ARG A 381 -10.39 0.64 -16.77
CA ARG A 381 -9.84 -0.72 -16.67
C ARG A 381 -10.45 -1.50 -15.52
N ARG A 382 -10.51 -0.92 -14.32
CA ARG A 382 -11.10 -1.58 -13.15
C ARG A 382 -12.62 -1.77 -13.28
N ALA A 383 -13.31 -0.82 -13.92
CA ALA A 383 -14.73 -0.97 -14.24
C ALA A 383 -14.97 -2.15 -15.20
N ALA A 384 -14.09 -2.33 -16.20
CA ALA A 384 -14.15 -3.45 -17.13
C ALA A 384 -13.90 -4.80 -16.43
N GLU A 385 -12.86 -4.91 -15.59
CA GLU A 385 -12.55 -6.13 -14.82
C GLU A 385 -13.70 -6.56 -13.89
N LEU A 386 -14.36 -5.60 -13.24
CA LEU A 386 -15.54 -5.88 -12.41
C LEU A 386 -16.73 -6.36 -13.25
N GLY A 387 -16.88 -5.80 -14.47
CA GLY A 387 -17.88 -6.22 -15.43
C GLY A 387 -17.68 -7.65 -15.92
N GLU A 388 -16.44 -8.05 -16.20
CA GLU A 388 -16.09 -9.42 -16.61
C GLU A 388 -16.28 -10.44 -15.48
N ARG A 389 -15.92 -10.08 -14.24
CA ARG A 389 -16.08 -10.99 -13.07
C ARG A 389 -17.55 -11.15 -12.65
N HIS A 390 -18.39 -10.14 -12.86
CA HIS A 390 -19.80 -10.17 -12.45
C HIS A 390 -20.75 -9.66 -13.56
N PRO A 391 -20.90 -10.41 -14.67
CA PRO A 391 -21.67 -9.98 -15.84
C PRO A 391 -23.15 -9.70 -15.50
N ARG A 392 -23.71 -10.41 -14.52
CA ARG A 392 -25.09 -10.20 -14.04
C ARG A 392 -25.27 -8.88 -13.29
N LEU A 393 -24.28 -8.44 -12.50
CA LEU A 393 -24.34 -7.16 -11.78
C LEU A 393 -24.12 -5.98 -12.73
N ALA A 394 -23.21 -6.13 -13.69
CA ALA A 394 -22.97 -5.14 -14.73
C ALA A 394 -24.21 -4.90 -15.61
N ALA A 395 -24.90 -5.98 -16.03
CA ALA A 395 -26.15 -5.88 -16.79
C ALA A 395 -27.27 -5.18 -16.00
N LEU A 396 -27.31 -5.37 -14.68
CA LEU A 396 -28.30 -4.75 -13.80
C LEU A 396 -28.03 -3.26 -13.60
N ALA A 397 -26.75 -2.88 -13.43
CA ALA A 397 -26.33 -1.49 -13.32
C ALA A 397 -26.51 -0.70 -14.63
N ALA A 398 -26.28 -1.34 -15.78
CA ALA A 398 -26.52 -0.75 -17.10
C ALA A 398 -28.02 -0.50 -17.35
N ARG A 399 -28.90 -1.43 -16.95
CA ARG A 399 -30.35 -1.24 -17.01
C ARG A 399 -30.84 -0.11 -16.12
N LEU A 400 -30.22 0.10 -14.95
CA LEU A 400 -30.56 1.21 -14.06
C LEU A 400 -30.10 2.57 -14.63
N ARG A 401 -28.92 2.65 -15.25
CA ARG A 401 -28.44 3.87 -15.94
C ARG A 401 -29.24 4.20 -17.22
N GLY A 402 -29.80 3.20 -17.89
CA GLY A 402 -30.61 3.38 -19.11
C GLY A 402 -32.04 3.90 -18.89
N THR A 403 -32.44 4.24 -17.65
CA THR A 403 -33.79 4.77 -17.36
C THR A 403 -33.87 6.30 -17.22
N GLY A 404 -32.74 7.01 -17.40
CA GLY A 404 -32.70 8.46 -17.45
C GLY A 404 -32.26 8.97 -18.83
N SER A 405 -33.11 9.78 -19.47
CA SER A 405 -32.89 10.51 -20.73
C SER A 405 -32.89 9.68 -22.03
N ALA A 406 -34.08 9.53 -22.62
CA ALA A 406 -34.20 9.50 -24.08
C ALA A 406 -34.30 10.96 -24.56
N PRO A 407 -33.39 11.45 -25.42
CA PRO A 407 -33.59 12.74 -26.07
C PRO A 407 -34.69 12.59 -27.13
N SER A 408 -35.76 13.38 -26.98
CA SER A 408 -36.80 13.57 -27.98
C SER A 408 -36.18 14.13 -29.26
N ARG A 409 -36.22 13.34 -30.35
CA ARG A 409 -35.90 13.82 -31.71
C ARG A 409 -36.94 14.88 -32.11
N PRO A 410 -36.55 16.05 -32.60
CA PRO A 410 -37.50 16.95 -33.25
C PRO A 410 -37.90 16.35 -34.60
N SER A 411 -39.21 16.24 -34.80
CA SER A 411 -39.86 15.95 -36.07
C SER A 411 -39.54 17.06 -37.07
N VAL A 412 -38.95 16.69 -38.20
CA VAL A 412 -38.85 17.54 -39.38
C VAL A 412 -40.22 17.49 -40.06
N GLU A 413 -40.99 18.58 -39.98
CA GLU A 413 -42.11 18.83 -40.88
C GLU A 413 -41.58 19.28 -42.25
N THR A 414 -42.29 18.81 -43.27
CA THR A 414 -42.08 18.93 -44.72
C THR A 414 -42.08 20.35 -45.26
#